data_AF-A0A1Q5LE01-F1
#
_entry.id   AF-A0A1Q5LE01-F1
#
_cell.length_a   1.000
_cell.length_b   1.000
_cell.length_c   1.000
_cell.angle_alpha   90.00
_cell.angle_beta   90.00
_cell.angle_gamma   90.00
#
_symmetry.space_group_name_H-M   'P 1'
#
loop_
_entity.id
_entity.type
_entity.pdbx_description
1 polymer ?
#
loop_
_entity_poly.entity_id
_entity_poly.type
_entity_poly.pdbx_seq_one_letter_code
_entity_poly.pdbx_strand_id
1 'polypeptide(L)'
;MTSHQSTQTMKPATAAKKLGVYLEATPAEFQEGVVSRTELAALQTDPPEWLRELRRNGPHPRPVVAAKLGISISGLARGGITDPLTTEQIDALKAESPEWLVRERAVQAEVRKEAVRIKEKKAERGDQPRA
;
A
#
# COMPACT_ATOMS: atom_id res chain seq x y z
N MET A 1 -16.30 -18.98 -29.04
CA MET A 1 -16.13 -19.84 -27.84
C MET A 1 -16.18 -18.93 -26.63
N THR A 2 -17.34 -18.85 -25.97
CA THR A 2 -17.50 -18.00 -24.78
C THR A 2 -16.79 -18.70 -23.63
N SER A 3 -15.61 -18.21 -23.28
CA SER A 3 -14.85 -18.68 -22.13
C SER A 3 -15.72 -18.51 -20.89
N HIS A 4 -16.00 -19.62 -20.20
CA HIS A 4 -16.64 -19.60 -18.89
C HIS A 4 -15.68 -18.88 -17.94
N GLN A 5 -15.85 -17.57 -17.79
CA GLN A 5 -15.14 -16.79 -16.79
C GLN A 5 -15.60 -17.30 -15.43
N SER A 6 -14.87 -18.24 -14.87
CA SER A 6 -15.03 -18.59 -13.46
C SER A 6 -14.92 -17.29 -12.68
N THR A 7 -15.96 -16.99 -11.90
CA THR A 7 -15.99 -15.83 -11.01
C THR A 7 -14.94 -16.05 -9.93
N GLN A 8 -13.69 -15.67 -10.24
CA GLN A 8 -12.60 -15.73 -9.29
C GLN A 8 -12.90 -14.75 -8.17
N THR A 9 -13.32 -15.29 -7.04
CA THR A 9 -13.54 -14.58 -5.80
C THR A 9 -12.27 -14.60 -4.94
N MET A 10 -12.12 -13.59 -4.09
CA MET A 10 -11.03 -13.52 -3.12
C MET A 10 -11.56 -13.10 -1.75
N LYS A 11 -10.81 -13.49 -0.71
CA LYS A 11 -11.09 -13.09 0.67
C LYS A 11 -11.04 -11.55 0.81
N PRO A 12 -11.89 -10.95 1.66
CA PRO A 12 -11.88 -9.52 1.94
C PRO A 12 -10.51 -8.98 2.34
N ALA A 13 -9.74 -9.73 3.13
CA ALA A 13 -8.36 -9.35 3.47
C ALA A 13 -7.46 -9.15 2.24
N THR A 14 -7.60 -10.01 1.22
CA THR A 14 -6.86 -9.88 -0.04
C THR A 14 -7.36 -8.69 -0.84
N ALA A 15 -8.68 -8.47 -0.89
CA ALA A 15 -9.27 -7.32 -1.57
C ALA A 15 -8.85 -5.99 -0.92
N ALA A 16 -8.96 -5.87 0.41
CA ALA A 16 -8.51 -4.71 1.18
C ALA A 16 -7.02 -4.40 0.92
N LYS A 17 -6.16 -5.43 0.92
CA LYS A 17 -4.74 -5.28 0.59
C LYS A 17 -4.53 -4.72 -0.82
N LYS A 18 -5.31 -5.17 -1.81
CA LYS A 18 -5.26 -4.65 -3.19
C LYS A 18 -5.83 -3.25 -3.32
N LEU A 19 -6.81 -2.89 -2.49
CA LEU A 19 -7.40 -1.55 -2.43
C LEU A 19 -6.56 -0.55 -1.64
N GLY A 20 -5.59 -1.03 -0.86
CA GLY A 20 -4.71 -0.22 -0.02
C GLY A 20 -5.38 0.30 1.25
N VAL A 21 -6.36 -0.44 1.80
CA VAL A 21 -7.12 -0.02 2.99
C VAL A 21 -6.99 -1.01 4.14
N TYR A 22 -7.23 -0.53 5.36
CA TYR A 22 -7.26 -1.36 6.56
C TYR A 22 -8.60 -2.08 6.66
N LEU A 23 -8.59 -3.42 6.69
CA LEU A 23 -9.80 -4.25 6.59
C LEU A 23 -10.78 -3.96 7.73
N GLU A 24 -10.32 -3.83 8.97
CA GLU A 24 -11.21 -3.67 10.13
C GLU A 24 -11.93 -2.32 10.15
N ALA A 25 -11.46 -1.35 9.35
CA ALA A 25 -12.13 -0.07 9.16
C ALA A 25 -13.10 -0.05 7.97
N THR A 26 -13.23 -1.16 7.23
CA THR A 26 -14.20 -1.26 6.13
C THR A 26 -15.60 -1.62 6.64
N PRO A 27 -16.69 -1.38 5.88
CA PRO A 27 -18.04 -1.77 6.28
C PRO A 27 -18.17 -3.29 6.51
N ALA A 28 -19.08 -3.71 7.41
CA ALA A 28 -19.28 -5.12 7.76
C ALA A 28 -19.61 -5.99 6.53
N GLU A 29 -20.38 -5.44 5.58
CA GLU A 29 -20.74 -6.13 4.33
C GLU A 29 -19.50 -6.48 3.49
N PHE A 30 -18.47 -5.62 3.55
CA PHE A 30 -17.19 -5.89 2.89
C PHE A 30 -16.34 -6.90 3.68
N GLN A 31 -16.37 -6.84 5.02
CA GLN A 31 -15.56 -7.71 5.88
C GLN A 31 -16.04 -9.18 5.87
N GLU A 32 -17.36 -9.39 5.84
CA GLU A 32 -17.98 -10.71 5.94
C GLU A 32 -18.18 -11.39 4.56
N GLY A 33 -18.18 -10.59 3.49
CA GLY A 33 -18.45 -11.06 2.13
C GLY A 33 -17.28 -11.76 1.43
N VAL A 34 -17.48 -12.08 0.16
CA VAL A 34 -16.40 -12.42 -0.79
C VAL A 34 -16.38 -11.37 -1.88
N VAL A 35 -15.18 -11.02 -2.36
CA VAL A 35 -15.02 -9.99 -3.39
C VAL A 35 -14.61 -10.65 -4.69
N SER A 36 -15.43 -10.55 -5.73
CA SER A 36 -15.08 -10.97 -7.08
C SER A 36 -14.05 -10.03 -7.71
N ARG A 37 -13.33 -10.52 -8.72
CA ARG A 37 -12.43 -9.68 -9.51
C ARG A 37 -13.15 -8.48 -10.16
N THR A 38 -14.41 -8.66 -10.56
CA THR A 38 -15.24 -7.60 -11.17
C THR A 38 -15.61 -6.52 -10.14
N GLU A 39 -16.04 -6.92 -8.93
CA GLU A 39 -16.33 -5.98 -7.85
C GLU A 39 -15.07 -5.21 -7.41
N LEU A 40 -13.93 -5.90 -7.30
CA LEU A 40 -12.66 -5.24 -6.99
C LEU A 40 -12.32 -4.17 -8.05
N ALA A 41 -12.52 -4.48 -9.34
CA ALA A 41 -12.28 -3.54 -10.43
C ALA A 41 -13.25 -2.36 -10.40
N ALA A 42 -14.52 -2.59 -10.02
CA ALA A 42 -15.51 -1.54 -9.82
C ALA A 42 -15.10 -0.61 -8.67
N LEU A 43 -14.72 -1.17 -7.51
CA LEU A 43 -14.22 -0.41 -6.35
C LEU A 43 -12.94 0.40 -6.66
N GLN A 44 -12.13 -0.04 -7.62
CA GLN A 44 -10.95 0.70 -8.07
C GLN A 44 -11.31 1.83 -9.03
N THR A 45 -12.23 1.58 -9.97
CA THR A 45 -12.62 2.51 -11.04
C THR A 45 -13.55 3.60 -10.52
N ASP A 46 -14.57 3.23 -9.75
CA ASP A 46 -15.53 4.13 -9.13
C ASP A 46 -15.63 3.82 -7.63
N PRO A 47 -14.65 4.28 -6.83
CA PRO A 47 -14.61 3.98 -5.41
C PRO A 47 -15.78 4.65 -4.69
N PRO A 48 -16.59 3.93 -3.90
CA PRO A 48 -17.65 4.53 -3.09
C PRO A 48 -17.08 5.47 -2.01
N GLU A 49 -17.94 6.30 -1.42
CA GLU A 49 -17.49 7.37 -0.51
C GLU A 49 -16.72 6.84 0.71
N TRP A 50 -17.18 5.76 1.33
CA TRP A 50 -16.46 5.13 2.45
C TRP A 50 -15.02 4.73 2.07
N LEU A 51 -14.79 4.30 0.83
CA LEU A 51 -13.47 3.90 0.34
C LEU A 51 -12.60 5.13 0.05
N ARG A 52 -13.19 6.21 -0.47
CA ARG A 52 -12.50 7.50 -0.66
C ARG A 52 -12.08 8.08 0.69
N GLU A 53 -12.96 8.02 1.67
CA GLU A 53 -12.71 8.54 3.01
C GLU A 53 -11.60 7.76 3.73
N LEU A 54 -11.65 6.42 3.71
CA LEU A 54 -10.57 5.59 4.27
C LEU A 54 -9.21 5.87 3.62
N ARG A 55 -9.17 6.09 2.30
CA ARG A 55 -7.92 6.44 1.59
C ARG A 55 -7.41 7.84 1.95
N ARG A 56 -8.32 8.76 2.27
CA ARG A 56 -7.98 10.14 2.64
C ARG A 56 -7.49 10.23 4.08
N ASN A 57 -8.24 9.65 5.01
CA ASN A 57 -8.08 9.91 6.45
C ASN A 57 -7.53 8.70 7.23
N GLY A 58 -7.67 7.50 6.70
CA GLY A 58 -7.24 6.27 7.37
C GLY A 58 -8.26 5.77 8.40
N PRO A 59 -7.94 4.71 9.16
CA PRO A 59 -6.61 4.16 9.40
C PRO A 59 -5.95 3.51 8.17
N HIS A 60 -4.70 3.88 7.91
CA HIS A 60 -3.90 3.39 6.78
C HIS A 60 -3.14 2.13 7.16
N PRO A 61 -3.13 1.09 6.30
CA PRO A 61 -2.33 -0.10 6.56
C PRO A 61 -0.83 0.22 6.47
N ARG A 62 0.00 -0.57 7.14
CA ARG A 62 1.47 -0.38 7.23
C ARG A 62 2.18 -0.05 5.90
N PRO A 63 1.86 -0.69 4.75
CA PRO A 63 2.47 -0.34 3.47
C PRO A 63 2.18 1.11 3.04
N VAL A 64 0.96 1.59 3.29
CA VAL A 64 0.53 2.95 2.97
C VAL A 64 1.15 3.95 3.94
N VAL A 65 1.22 3.61 5.23
CA VAL A 65 1.92 4.42 6.24
C VAL A 65 3.39 4.60 5.87
N ALA A 66 4.11 3.51 5.56
CA ALA A 66 5.52 3.56 5.16
C ALA A 66 5.72 4.42 3.89
N ALA A 67 4.84 4.26 2.89
CA ALA A 67 4.87 5.08 1.68
C ALA A 67 4.65 6.57 1.98
N LYS A 68 3.65 6.92 2.81
CA LYS A 68 3.36 8.31 3.21
C LYS A 68 4.50 8.92 4.04
N LEU A 69 5.23 8.13 4.81
CA LEU A 69 6.41 8.55 5.56
C LEU A 69 7.69 8.57 4.73
N GLY A 70 7.69 7.97 3.53
CA GLY A 70 8.85 7.93 2.65
C GLY A 70 9.92 6.91 3.04
N ILE A 71 9.55 5.88 3.80
CA ILE A 71 10.44 4.84 4.34
C ILE A 71 10.03 3.44 3.87
N SER A 72 10.81 2.42 4.20
CA SER A 72 10.44 1.02 3.97
C SER A 72 9.50 0.49 5.06
N ILE A 73 8.74 -0.58 4.79
CA ILE A 73 7.89 -1.25 5.80
C ILE A 73 8.76 -1.78 6.96
N SER A 74 9.95 -2.28 6.65
CA SER A 74 10.90 -2.73 7.67
C SER A 74 11.45 -1.57 8.51
N GLY A 75 11.65 -0.39 7.89
CA GLY A 75 12.02 0.83 8.60
C GLY A 75 10.92 1.32 9.54
N LEU A 76 9.65 1.24 9.10
CA LEU A 76 8.50 1.53 9.93
C LEU A 76 8.45 0.62 11.18
N ALA A 77 8.70 -0.68 10.99
CA ALA A 77 8.75 -1.65 12.09
C ALA A 77 9.92 -1.38 13.06
N ARG A 78 11.09 -0.96 12.56
CA ARG A 78 12.23 -0.56 13.41
C ARG A 78 11.95 0.71 14.21
N GLY A 79 11.12 1.60 13.69
CA GLY A 79 10.57 2.75 14.41
C GLY A 79 9.52 2.40 15.46
N GLY A 80 9.22 1.11 15.68
CA GLY A 80 8.25 0.64 16.66
C GLY A 80 6.79 0.72 16.20
N ILE A 81 6.52 1.15 14.97
CA ILE A 81 5.16 1.30 14.46
C ILE A 81 4.72 0.00 13.77
N THR A 82 3.85 -0.75 14.44
CA THR A 82 3.26 -1.99 13.92
C THR A 82 1.80 -1.84 13.53
N ASP A 83 1.12 -0.82 14.06
CA ASP A 83 -0.31 -0.61 13.90
C ASP A 83 -0.63 0.32 12.72
N PRO A 84 -1.84 0.26 12.18
CA PRO A 84 -2.28 1.23 11.19
C PRO A 84 -2.36 2.63 11.80
N LEU A 85 -2.08 3.66 10.99
CA LEU A 85 -2.10 5.06 11.43
C LEU A 85 -3.08 5.88 10.61
N THR A 86 -3.76 6.83 11.23
CA THR A 86 -4.55 7.85 10.52
C THR A 86 -3.64 8.87 9.83
N THR A 87 -4.19 9.65 8.91
CA THR A 87 -3.44 10.75 8.26
C THR A 87 -2.95 11.76 9.30
N GLU A 88 -3.77 12.07 10.31
CA GLU A 88 -3.39 12.97 11.40
C GLU A 88 -2.17 12.47 12.18
N GLN A 89 -2.16 11.18 12.58
CA GLN A 89 -1.03 10.58 13.28
C GLN A 89 0.24 10.56 12.41
N ILE A 90 0.09 10.30 11.10
CA ILE A 90 1.20 10.35 10.16
C ILE A 90 1.77 11.77 10.06
N ASP A 91 0.90 12.78 9.99
CA ASP A 91 1.33 14.17 9.87
C ASP A 91 1.96 14.69 11.17
N ALA A 92 1.47 14.25 12.34
CA ALA A 92 2.12 14.49 13.62
C ALA A 92 3.54 13.90 13.66
N LEU A 93 3.74 12.65 13.22
CA LEU A 93 5.08 12.03 13.13
C LEU A 93 6.01 12.77 12.16
N LYS A 94 5.48 13.27 11.04
CA LYS A 94 6.27 14.09 10.12
C LYS A 94 6.68 15.42 10.76
N ALA A 95 5.77 16.06 11.51
CA ALA A 95 6.05 17.32 12.19
C ALA A 95 7.08 17.14 13.31
N GLU A 96 6.96 16.09 14.11
CA GLU A 96 7.92 15.74 15.16
C GLU A 96 9.29 15.37 14.58
N SER A 97 9.32 14.74 13.40
CA SER A 97 10.55 14.32 12.71
C SER A 97 11.55 13.61 13.64
N PRO A 98 11.13 12.52 14.32
CA PRO A 98 12.01 11.81 15.24
C PRO A 98 13.24 11.25 14.51
N GLU A 99 14.35 11.08 15.25
CA GLU A 99 15.65 10.69 14.69
C GLU A 99 15.57 9.41 13.84
N TRP A 100 14.82 8.40 14.31
CA TRP A 100 14.63 7.15 13.58
C TRP A 100 13.98 7.40 12.21
N LEU A 101 13.02 8.32 12.10
CA LEU A 101 12.33 8.62 10.84
C LEU A 101 13.27 9.30 9.86
N VAL A 102 14.10 10.24 10.33
CA VAL A 102 15.12 10.91 9.53
C VAL A 102 16.13 9.90 8.99
N ARG A 103 16.63 9.01 9.86
CA ARG A 103 17.57 7.94 9.48
C ARG A 103 16.96 7.00 8.45
N GLU A 104 15.73 6.53 8.66
CA GLU A 104 15.06 5.61 7.75
C GLU A 104 14.75 6.24 6.38
N ARG A 105 14.45 7.54 6.33
CA ARG A 105 14.31 8.28 5.07
C ARG A 105 15.62 8.36 4.31
N ALA A 106 16.74 8.61 4.99
CA ALA A 106 18.05 8.62 4.36
C ALA A 106 18.40 7.25 3.78
N VAL A 107 18.19 6.17 4.54
CA VAL A 107 18.38 4.79 4.06
C VAL A 107 17.50 4.51 2.83
N GLN A 108 16.22 4.88 2.89
CA GLN A 108 15.31 4.65 1.76
C GLN A 108 15.69 5.47 0.52
N ALA A 109 16.26 6.66 0.67
CA ALA A 109 16.77 7.46 -0.44
C ALA A 109 17.97 6.79 -1.12
N GLU A 110 18.93 6.28 -0.35
CA GLU A 110 20.10 5.58 -0.89
C GLU A 110 19.70 4.28 -1.61
N VAL A 111 18.77 3.50 -1.04
CA VAL A 111 18.25 2.30 -1.69
C VAL A 111 17.57 2.62 -3.03
N ARG A 112 16.83 3.73 -3.11
CA ARG A 112 16.21 4.16 -4.39
C ARG A 112 17.25 4.56 -5.42
N LYS A 113 18.29 5.31 -5.04
CA LYS A 113 19.40 5.67 -5.94
C LYS A 113 20.09 4.42 -6.48
N GLU A 114 20.34 3.44 -5.61
CA GLU A 114 20.97 2.18 -6.02
C GLU A 114 20.08 1.37 -6.98
N ALA A 115 18.77 1.30 -6.70
CA ALA A 115 17.83 0.61 -7.57
C ALA A 115 17.77 1.24 -8.98
N VAL A 116 17.85 2.57 -9.08
CA VAL A 116 17.94 3.29 -10.36
C VAL A 116 19.22 2.93 -11.10
N ARG A 117 20.38 3.01 -10.43
CA ARG A 117 21.69 2.65 -11.01
C ARG A 117 21.71 1.22 -11.55
N ILE A 118 21.17 0.27 -10.79
CA ILE A 118 21.07 -1.14 -11.22
C ILE A 118 20.15 -1.27 -12.44
N LYS A 119 19.02 -0.55 -12.47
CA LYS A 119 18.07 -0.57 -13.59
C LYS A 119 18.70 -0.01 -14.87
N GLU A 120 19.42 1.10 -14.78
CA GLU A 120 20.15 1.70 -15.91
C GLU A 120 21.20 0.72 -16.44
N LYS A 121 22.04 0.16 -15.56
CA LYS A 121 23.05 -0.84 -15.94
C LYS A 121 22.46 -2.09 -16.59
N LYS A 122 21.27 -2.52 -16.16
CA LYS A 122 20.55 -3.66 -16.79
C LYS A 122 20.02 -3.29 -18.17
N ALA A 123 19.47 -2.08 -18.33
CA ALA A 123 19.00 -1.58 -19.61
C ALA A 123 20.15 -1.47 -20.63
N GLU A 124 21.32 -0.98 -20.21
CA GLU A 124 22.53 -0.90 -21.04
C GLU A 124 23.04 -2.29 -21.47
N ARG A 125 22.88 -3.31 -20.63
CA ARG A 125 23.30 -4.68 -20.91
C ARG A 125 22.32 -5.49 -21.75
N GLY A 126 21.19 -4.90 -22.17
CA GLY A 126 20.14 -5.60 -22.92
C GLY A 126 19.40 -6.67 -22.11
N ASP A 127 19.68 -6.80 -20.80
CA ASP A 127 19.04 -7.72 -19.89
C ASP A 127 17.79 -7.05 -19.31
N GLN A 128 16.82 -6.75 -20.17
CA GLN A 128 15.50 -6.37 -19.69
C GLN A 128 14.83 -7.60 -19.09
N PRO A 129 14.36 -7.54 -17.84
CA PRO A 129 13.56 -8.62 -17.29
C PRO A 129 12.32 -8.79 -18.18
N ARG A 130 12.12 -9.99 -18.72
CA ARG A 130 10.87 -10.36 -19.38
C ARG A 130 9.73 -10.07 -18.42
N ALA A 131 8.82 -9.20 -18.86
CA ALA A 131 7.63 -8.78 -18.14
C ALA A 131 6.70 -9.95 -17.81
#